data_AF-A0A3M0J8K9-F1
#
_entry.id   AF-A0A3M0J8K9-F1
#
_cell.length_a   1.000
_cell.length_b   1.000
_cell.length_c   1.000
_cell.angle_alpha   90.00
_cell.angle_beta   90.00
_cell.angle_gamma   90.00
#
_symmetry.space_group_name_H-M   'P 1'
#
loop_
_entity.id
_entity.type
_entity.pdbx_description
1 polymer ?
#
loop_
_entity_poly.entity_id
_entity_poly.type
_entity_poly.pdbx_seq_one_letter_code
_entity_poly.pdbx_strand_id
1 'polypeptide(L)' 'MAAAGLAGLPRVELAWAMKAHQHAQVYFNLISSVDPKFLSLTKVDDRIYEEFRKTFGICASTSWTPRS' A
#
# COMPACT_ATOMS: atom_id res chain seq x y z
N MET A 1 1.37 -10.25 -20.33
CA MET A 1 0.23 -10.44 -19.40
C MET A 1 0.17 -11.90 -18.96
N ALA A 2 0.82 -12.27 -17.85
CA ALA A 2 0.72 -13.62 -17.28
C ALA A 2 0.88 -13.56 -15.75
N ALA A 3 -0.15 -13.05 -15.07
CA ALA A 3 -0.22 -13.08 -13.60
C ALA A 3 -1.56 -13.63 -13.09
N ALA A 4 -2.40 -14.19 -13.96
CA ALA A 4 -3.71 -14.73 -13.59
C ALA A 4 -3.66 -16.17 -13.04
N GLY A 5 -2.53 -16.88 -13.17
CA GLY A 5 -2.43 -18.31 -12.83
C GLY A 5 -1.95 -18.65 -11.41
N LEU A 6 -1.46 -17.69 -10.64
CA LEU A 6 -0.82 -17.95 -9.33
C LEU A 6 -1.73 -17.72 -8.12
N ALA A 7 -2.86 -17.04 -8.32
CA ALA A 7 -3.76 -16.61 -7.24
C ALA A 7 -4.63 -17.75 -6.67
N GLY A 8 -4.61 -18.97 -7.22
CA GLY A 8 -5.45 -20.08 -6.77
C GLY A 8 -4.67 -21.25 -6.14
N LEU A 9 -3.35 -21.14 -5.98
CA LEU A 9 -2.55 -22.20 -5.35
C LEU A 9 -2.48 -21.93 -3.84
N PRO A 10 -3.04 -22.81 -2.98
CA PRO A 10 -3.05 -22.57 -1.53
C PRO A 10 -1.64 -22.42 -0.93
N ARG A 11 -0.61 -22.97 -1.61
CA ARG A 11 0.80 -22.80 -1.25
C ARG A 11 1.34 -21.39 -1.52
N VAL A 12 0.92 -20.77 -2.62
CA VAL A 12 1.34 -19.40 -2.99
C VAL A 12 0.63 -18.39 -2.11
N GLU A 13 -0.67 -18.58 -1.87
CA GLU A 13 -1.45 -17.75 -0.94
C GLU A 13 -0.91 -17.85 0.48
N LEU A 14 -0.61 -19.06 0.96
CA LEU A 14 0.00 -19.25 2.27
C LEU A 14 1.37 -18.57 2.36
N ALA A 15 2.22 -18.74 1.36
CA ALA A 15 3.53 -18.08 1.33
C ALA A 15 3.40 -16.54 1.29
N TRP A 16 2.43 -16.02 0.54
CA TRP A 16 2.14 -14.59 0.48
C TRP A 16 1.61 -14.08 1.82
N ALA A 17 0.66 -14.77 2.44
CA ALA A 17 0.09 -14.41 3.73
C ALA A 17 1.14 -14.40 4.84
N MET A 18 1.99 -15.44 4.90
CA MET A 18 3.10 -15.52 5.85
C MET A 18 4.07 -14.34 5.67
N LYS A 19 4.45 -14.04 4.41
CA LYS A 19 5.40 -12.96 4.12
C LYS A 19 4.79 -11.59 4.41
N ALA A 20 3.55 -11.35 3.99
CA ALA A 20 2.82 -10.11 4.24
C ALA A 20 2.67 -9.84 5.74
N HIS A 21 2.32 -10.88 6.52
CA HIS A 21 2.20 -10.77 7.97
C HIS A 21 3.52 -10.41 8.65
N GLN A 22 4.62 -11.09 8.29
CA GLN A 22 5.96 -10.78 8.80
C GLN A 22 6.36 -9.33 8.53
N HIS A 23 6.16 -8.86 7.29
CA HIS A 23 6.45 -7.47 6.93
C HIS A 23 5.57 -6.49 7.73
N ALA A 24 4.27 -6.76 7.85
CA ALA A 24 3.34 -5.92 8.60
C ALA A 24 3.72 -5.80 10.08
N GLN A 25 4.11 -6.92 10.72
CA GLN A 25 4.49 -6.93 12.13
C GLN A 25 5.75 -6.10 12.40
N VAL A 26 6.76 -6.19 11.54
CA VAL A 26 8.00 -5.40 11.67
C VAL A 26 7.71 -3.90 11.51
N TYR A 27 6.93 -3.53 10.50
CA TYR A 27 6.56 -2.12 10.29
C TYR A 27 5.63 -1.57 11.37
N PHE A 28 4.74 -2.39 11.93
CA PHE A 28 3.84 -1.99 13.03
C PHE A 28 4.62 -1.59 14.28
N ASN A 29 5.67 -2.34 14.64
CA ASN A 29 6.53 -2.01 15.77
C ASN A 29 7.34 -0.72 15.51
N LEU A 30 7.76 -0.49 14.28
CA LEU A 30 8.46 0.74 13.88
C LEU A 30 7.52 1.96 13.99
N ILE A 31 6.36 1.90 13.36
CA ILE A 31 5.41 3.04 13.32
C ILE A 31 4.83 3.35 14.71
N SER A 32 4.72 2.36 15.59
CA SER A 32 4.23 2.56 16.98
C SER A 32 5.30 3.09 17.95
N SER A 33 6.58 2.99 17.61
CA SER A 33 7.68 3.40 18.49
C SER A 33 8.30 4.77 18.15
N VAL A 34 8.05 5.30 16.95
CA VAL A 34 8.60 6.59 16.49
C VAL A 34 7.55 7.47 15.81
N ASP A 35 7.76 8.79 15.81
CA ASP A 35 6.88 9.73 15.11
C ASP A 35 6.92 9.42 13.59
N PRO A 36 5.76 9.10 12.97
CA PRO A 36 5.67 8.70 11.57
C PRO A 36 6.19 9.76 10.58
N LYS A 37 6.36 11.02 11.00
CA LYS A 37 6.90 12.10 10.15
C LYS A 37 8.37 11.90 9.76
N PHE A 38 9.13 11.17 10.56
CA PHE A 38 10.55 10.89 10.29
C PHE A 38 10.78 9.49 9.70
N LEU A 39 9.72 8.71 9.52
CA LEU A 39 9.82 7.33 9.11
C LEU A 39 9.76 7.20 7.58
N SER A 40 10.92 7.27 6.92
CA SER A 40 11.03 6.86 5.51
C SER A 40 11.11 5.34 5.43
N LEU A 41 10.02 4.69 5.01
CA LEU A 41 9.95 3.25 4.83
C LEU A 41 10.81 2.79 3.65
N THR A 42 10.91 3.63 2.60
CA THR A 42 11.77 3.40 1.45
C THR A 42 12.42 4.70 0.96
N LYS A 43 13.58 4.57 0.29
CA LYS A 43 14.30 5.72 -0.30
C LYS A 43 13.56 6.40 -1.45
N VAL A 44 12.42 5.84 -1.88
CA VAL A 44 11.62 6.30 -3.01
C VAL A 44 10.24 6.76 -2.58
N ASP A 45 10.00 6.92 -1.27
CA ASP A 45 8.70 7.33 -0.71
C ASP A 45 8.20 8.64 -1.34
N ASP A 46 9.08 9.62 -1.56
CA ASP A 46 8.72 10.90 -2.21
C ASP A 46 8.22 10.69 -3.64
N ARG A 47 8.89 9.84 -4.42
CA ARG A 47 8.49 9.54 -5.80
C ARG A 47 7.16 8.78 -5.83
N ILE A 48 6.97 7.82 -4.92
CA ILE A 48 5.71 7.07 -4.79
C ILE A 48 4.58 8.05 -4.42
N TYR A 49 4.82 8.95 -3.47
CA TYR A 49 3.83 9.93 -3.03
C TYR A 49 3.46 10.91 -4.15
N GLU A 50 4.44 11.38 -4.91
CA GLU A 50 4.21 12.23 -6.08
C GLU A 50 3.40 11.51 -7.17
N GLU A 51 3.79 10.29 -7.55
CA GLU A 51 3.07 9.48 -8.55
C GLU A 51 1.65 9.16 -8.07
N PHE A 52 1.47 8.85 -6.78
CA PHE A 52 0.16 8.62 -6.17
C PHE A 52 -0.73 9.86 -6.25
N ARG A 53 -0.22 11.03 -5.87
CA ARG A 53 -0.95 12.30 -5.94
C ARG A 53 -1.31 12.68 -7.38
N LYS A 54 -0.44 12.42 -8.35
CA LYS A 54 -0.71 12.65 -9.78
C LYS A 54 -1.81 11.71 -10.31
N THR A 55 -1.79 10.45 -9.88
CA THR A 55 -2.71 9.40 -10.38
C THR A 55 -4.07 9.44 -9.70
N PHE A 56 -4.10 9.63 -8.38
CA PHE A 56 -5.32 9.57 -7.55
C PHE A 56 -5.83 10.93 -7.08
N GLY A 57 -5.09 12.02 -7.33
CA GLY A 57 -5.49 13.39 -6.97
C GLY A 57 -6.63 13.97 -7.80
N ILE A 58 -7.14 13.24 -8.80
CA ILE A 58 -8.17 13.71 -9.74
C ILE A 58 -9.60 13.65 -9.16
N CYS A 59 -9.85 12.99 -8.03
CA CYS A 59 -11.21 12.93 -7.47
C CYS A 59 -11.70 14.21 -6.78
N ALA A 60 -10.89 15.26 -6.64
CA ALA A 60 -11.34 16.49 -5.98
C ALA A 60 -12.16 17.45 -6.88
N SER A 61 -12.27 17.20 -8.19
CA SER A 61 -12.91 18.14 -9.13
C SER A 61 -14.15 17.64 -9.88
N THR A 62 -14.44 16.33 -9.87
CA THR A 62 -15.67 15.80 -10.51
C THR A 62 -16.72 15.46 -9.47
N SER A 63 -17.44 16.50 -9.05
CA SER A 63 -18.85 16.49 -8.64
C SER A 63 -19.35 15.22 -7.94
N TRP A 64 -18.94 15.01 -6.69
CA TRP A 64 -19.72 14.20 -5.76
C TRP A 64 -20.78 15.11 -5.10
N THR A 65 -21.86 15.39 -5.82
CA THR A 65 -23.06 15.97 -5.19
C THR A 65 -23.76 14.82 -4.46
N PRO A 66 -23.97 14.91 -3.13
CA PRO A 66 -24.85 13.97 -2.45
C PRO A 66 -26.23 14.08 -3.12
N ARG A 67 -26.70 13.00 -3.75
CA ARG A 67 -28.07 12.94 -4.25
C ARG A 67 -28.97 12.95 -3.01
N SER A 68 -29.75 14.03 -2.89
CA SER A 68 -30.83 14.24 -1.92
C SER A 68 -31.72 13.02 -1.76
#